data_AF-A0A8J8K9Y2-F1
#
_entry.id   AF-A0A8J8K9Y2-F1
#
_cell.length_a   1.000
_cell.length_b   1.000
_cell.length_c   1.000
_cell.angle_alpha   90.00
_cell.angle_beta   90.00
_cell.angle_gamma   90.00
#
_symmetry.space_group_name_H-M   'P 1'
#
loop_
_entity.id
_entity.type
_entity.pdbx_description
1 polymer ?
#
loop_
_entity_poly.entity_id
_entity_poly.type
_entity_poly.pdbx_seq_one_letter_code
_entity_poly.pdbx_strand_id
1 'polypeptide(L)'
;MQINKYIIICSLLFTISCKTDKNKQNQKISQADTLKVSSQKEKIPELYDIENFTKESIVITCGSGCALSYSPEKISRRGNDLVVDFKVLMYEDEIITDSYNEIYVFSYNNSKKLEKIVKDSESGDFLATQMPNTREAFRSFGENLINSEKVKTSANDFVFESIKLPYHKKIDINEILYNTMATSAIIGLSEFACGEENIRYINLERSKNINLILIPMDCGDSQYRFYLISIANKSVISNLYVEGELFEPESYGSAEKTSFTVDEHSIINVFTENKDFKNNHKVLKKYKITNKGQILEIKY
;
A
#
# COMPACT_ATOMS: atom_id res chain seq x y z
N MET A 1 38.61 14.17 61.71
CA MET A 1 37.77 14.52 60.55
C MET A 1 36.43 15.03 61.10
N GLN A 2 36.33 16.32 61.44
CA GLN A 2 35.81 17.42 60.58
C GLN A 2 34.40 17.09 60.04
N ILE A 3 33.31 17.52 60.70
CA ILE A 3 32.58 18.83 60.59
C ILE A 3 31.88 18.92 59.21
N ASN A 4 30.58 19.16 59.00
CA ASN A 4 29.44 19.59 59.83
C ASN A 4 28.10 19.22 59.15
N LYS A 5 27.08 18.94 59.98
CA LYS A 5 25.64 19.09 59.68
C LYS A 5 25.24 20.56 59.88
N TYR A 6 24.32 21.12 59.08
CA TYR A 6 23.34 22.23 59.36
C TYR A 6 22.69 22.57 58.00
N ILE A 7 21.44 22.20 57.66
CA ILE A 7 20.15 22.86 57.98
C ILE A 7 20.33 24.36 58.19
N ILE A 8 19.64 25.21 57.40
CA ILE A 8 18.87 26.40 57.87
C ILE A 8 18.43 27.35 56.72
N ILE A 9 17.11 27.59 56.72
CA ILE A 9 16.38 28.84 56.41
C ILE A 9 15.85 29.09 54.98
N CYS A 10 14.55 28.77 54.86
CA CYS A 10 13.54 29.57 54.17
C CYS A 10 13.61 31.04 54.59
N SER A 11 13.62 31.97 53.63
CA SER A 11 13.04 33.30 53.85
C SER A 11 12.05 33.62 52.72
N LEU A 12 10.79 33.54 53.12
CA LEU A 12 9.59 33.97 52.45
C LEU A 12 9.36 35.45 52.82
N LEU A 13 8.69 36.17 51.92
CA LEU A 13 8.02 37.48 52.08
C LEU A 13 8.89 38.72 51.81
N PHE A 14 8.48 39.52 50.81
CA PHE A 14 7.60 40.67 51.09
C PHE A 14 6.79 41.07 49.85
N THR A 15 5.48 41.09 50.04
CA THR A 15 4.43 41.65 49.21
C THR A 15 4.34 43.17 49.38
N ILE A 16 4.28 43.92 48.28
CA ILE A 16 3.69 45.28 48.19
C ILE A 16 3.04 45.33 46.79
N SER A 17 1.74 45.06 46.64
CA SER A 17 0.60 45.96 46.81
C SER A 17 0.65 47.23 45.95
N CYS A 18 -0.11 47.25 44.86
CA CYS A 18 -0.84 48.44 44.45
C CYS A 18 -2.21 48.03 43.91
N LYS A 19 -3.22 48.27 44.74
CA LYS A 19 -4.63 48.24 44.42
C LYS A 19 -5.13 49.66 44.65
N THR A 20 -5.66 50.31 43.62
CA THR A 20 -6.47 51.53 43.76
C THR A 20 -7.65 51.46 42.81
N ASP A 21 -8.78 51.16 43.47
CA ASP A 21 -10.16 51.61 43.30
C ASP A 21 -10.83 51.85 41.94
N LYS A 22 -12.02 51.23 41.90
CA LYS A 22 -13.13 51.53 41.02
C LYS A 22 -13.60 52.98 41.23
N ASN A 23 -13.78 53.72 40.14
CA ASN A 23 -14.83 54.72 40.09
C ASN A 23 -15.52 54.72 38.72
N LYS A 24 -16.82 54.44 38.74
CA LYS A 24 -17.74 54.66 37.62
C LYS A 24 -18.13 56.14 37.65
N GLN A 25 -17.86 56.88 36.58
CA GLN A 25 -18.82 57.85 36.05
C GLN A 25 -18.51 58.23 34.61
N ASN A 26 -19.60 58.40 33.86
CA ASN A 26 -19.70 58.58 32.43
C ASN A 26 -18.97 59.81 31.89
N GLN A 27 -18.31 59.66 30.74
CA GLN A 27 -18.31 60.73 29.72
C GLN A 27 -18.32 60.13 28.31
N LYS A 28 -19.22 60.69 27.50
CA LYS A 28 -19.60 60.27 26.16
C LYS A 28 -18.63 60.85 25.10
N ILE A 29 -18.34 60.00 24.11
CA ILE A 29 -18.05 60.32 22.69
C ILE A 29 -16.68 60.96 22.40
N SER A 30 -15.79 60.15 21.84
CA SER A 30 -15.26 60.42 20.50
C SER A 30 -15.13 59.10 19.74
N GLN A 31 -15.79 59.03 18.59
CA GLN A 31 -15.58 57.98 17.61
C GLN A 31 -14.27 58.29 16.89
N ALA A 32 -13.32 57.36 16.97
CA ALA A 32 -12.19 57.27 16.06
C ALA A 32 -11.97 55.79 15.79
N ASP A 33 -11.91 55.46 14.50
CA ASP A 33 -12.06 54.13 13.93
C ASP A 33 -11.13 53.08 14.56
N THR A 34 -11.72 52.21 15.38
CA THR A 34 -11.13 50.89 15.62
C THR A 34 -11.47 50.05 14.40
N LEU A 35 -10.53 49.96 13.45
CA LEU A 35 -10.54 48.88 12.46
C LEU A 35 -10.75 47.59 13.24
N LYS A 36 -11.91 46.96 13.02
CA LYS A 36 -12.19 45.61 13.49
C LYS A 36 -11.10 44.72 12.91
N VAL A 37 -10.06 44.47 13.69
CA VAL A 37 -9.21 43.30 13.51
C VAL A 37 -10.15 42.13 13.74
N SER A 38 -10.67 41.61 12.63
CA SER A 38 -11.35 40.33 12.61
C SER A 38 -10.36 39.33 13.18
N SER A 39 -10.57 38.94 14.43
CA SER A 39 -10.02 37.70 14.93
C SER A 39 -10.68 36.60 14.12
N GLN A 40 -10.09 36.30 12.97
CA GLN A 40 -10.23 34.99 12.37
C GLN A 40 -9.69 34.04 13.43
N LYS A 41 -10.59 33.48 14.25
CA LYS A 41 -10.34 32.18 14.86
C LYS A 41 -9.92 31.31 13.70
N GLU A 42 -8.64 30.95 13.62
CA GLU A 42 -8.22 29.85 12.77
C GLU A 42 -9.15 28.70 13.12
N LYS A 43 -9.97 28.30 12.15
CA LYS A 43 -10.80 27.11 12.27
C LYS A 43 -9.82 25.98 12.53
N ILE A 44 -9.84 25.42 13.74
CA ILE A 44 -9.21 24.14 14.01
C ILE A 44 -9.71 23.20 12.91
N PRO A 45 -8.83 22.65 12.06
CA PRO A 45 -9.28 21.83 10.95
C PRO A 45 -10.08 20.66 11.51
N GLU A 46 -11.33 20.53 11.10
CA GLU A 46 -12.18 19.41 11.51
C GLU A 46 -11.52 18.11 11.06
N LEU A 47 -11.37 17.18 12.02
CA LEU A 47 -10.89 15.83 11.75
C LEU A 47 -12.04 15.05 11.12
N TYR A 48 -11.88 14.60 9.89
CA TYR A 48 -12.85 13.73 9.23
C TYR A 48 -12.20 12.42 8.80
N ASP A 49 -12.94 11.33 8.95
CA ASP A 49 -12.48 10.01 8.58
C ASP A 49 -12.55 9.83 7.07
N ILE A 50 -11.49 9.27 6.49
CA ILE A 50 -11.45 8.92 5.09
C ILE A 50 -11.97 7.49 4.96
N GLU A 51 -13.16 7.35 4.41
CA GLU A 51 -13.72 6.03 4.08
C GLU A 51 -13.08 5.49 2.78
N ASN A 52 -12.87 4.17 2.74
CA ASN A 52 -12.33 3.44 1.58
C ASN A 52 -10.90 3.87 1.18
N PHE A 53 -9.99 3.97 2.16
CA PHE A 53 -8.56 4.09 1.87
C PHE A 53 -7.95 2.74 1.48
N THR A 54 -6.92 2.76 0.64
CA THR A 54 -6.17 1.56 0.28
C THR A 54 -5.42 1.05 1.50
N LYS A 55 -5.63 -0.22 1.87
CA LYS A 55 -4.87 -0.88 2.94
C LYS A 55 -3.50 -1.34 2.44
N GLU A 56 -2.71 -0.39 1.95
CA GLU A 56 -1.31 -0.64 1.64
C GLU A 56 -0.57 -0.85 2.97
N SER A 57 -0.08 -2.07 3.19
CA SER A 57 0.72 -2.37 4.36
C SER A 57 2.20 -2.10 4.07
N ILE A 58 2.91 -1.48 5.00
CA ILE A 58 4.35 -1.26 4.93
C ILE A 58 5.03 -2.46 5.61
N VAL A 59 6.05 -3.05 4.98
CA VAL A 59 6.90 -4.06 5.63
C VAL A 59 8.33 -3.53 5.71
N ILE A 60 8.90 -3.56 6.90
CA ILE A 60 10.30 -3.18 7.14
C ILE A 60 11.04 -4.32 7.82
N THR A 61 12.29 -4.55 7.42
CA THR A 61 13.20 -5.47 8.11
C THR A 61 13.93 -4.71 9.23
N CYS A 62 13.97 -5.31 10.42
CA CYS A 62 14.68 -4.79 11.60
C CYS A 62 16.02 -5.51 11.85
N GLY A 63 16.41 -6.49 11.02
CA GLY A 63 17.66 -7.24 11.16
C GLY A 63 17.50 -8.73 10.83
N SER A 64 18.52 -9.54 11.16
CA SER A 64 18.51 -10.99 10.92
C SER A 64 17.33 -11.67 11.63
N GLY A 65 16.32 -12.06 10.85
CA GLY A 65 15.11 -12.72 11.35
C GLY A 65 14.00 -11.79 11.82
N CYS A 66 14.22 -10.48 11.89
CA CYS A 66 13.25 -9.52 12.42
C CYS A 66 12.54 -8.73 11.29
N ALA A 67 11.21 -8.69 11.32
CA ALA A 67 10.41 -7.82 10.45
C ALA A 67 9.23 -7.19 11.19
N LEU A 68 8.83 -6.00 10.75
CA LEU A 68 7.63 -5.30 11.21
C LEU A 68 6.71 -5.06 10.01
N SER A 69 5.44 -5.38 10.16
CA SER A 69 4.40 -5.00 9.19
C SER A 69 3.47 -3.96 9.80
N TYR A 70 3.21 -2.89 9.07
CA TYR A 70 2.31 -1.80 9.44
C TYR A 70 1.12 -1.83 8.51
N SER A 71 -0.07 -2.14 9.04
CA SER A 71 -1.31 -2.18 8.26
C SER A 71 -2.24 -1.06 8.69
N PRO A 72 -2.62 -0.13 7.82
CA PRO A 72 -3.48 0.98 8.22
C PRO A 72 -4.88 0.48 8.57
N GLU A 73 -5.34 0.80 9.78
CA GLU A 73 -6.69 0.49 10.26
C GLU A 73 -7.63 1.68 10.10
N LYS A 74 -7.09 2.89 10.20
CA LYS A 74 -7.85 4.13 10.07
C LYS A 74 -7.00 5.24 9.47
N ILE A 75 -7.59 6.04 8.59
CA ILE A 75 -7.00 7.28 8.10
C ILE A 75 -8.00 8.42 8.28
N SER A 76 -7.54 9.50 8.89
CA SER A 76 -8.33 10.71 9.11
C SER A 76 -7.57 11.92 8.60
N ARG A 77 -8.27 12.94 8.12
CA ARG A 77 -7.65 14.18 7.63
C ARG A 77 -7.86 15.32 8.60
N ARG A 78 -6.80 16.11 8.82
CA ARG A 78 -6.82 17.33 9.62
C ARG A 78 -6.10 18.46 8.87
N GLY A 79 -6.84 19.25 8.11
CA GLY A 79 -6.25 20.30 7.27
C GLY A 79 -5.40 19.66 6.16
N ASN A 80 -4.12 20.04 6.09
CA ASN A 80 -3.17 19.42 5.16
C ASN A 80 -2.55 18.12 5.69
N ASP A 81 -2.83 17.72 6.93
CA ASP A 81 -2.28 16.49 7.52
C ASP A 81 -3.19 15.28 7.25
N LEU A 82 -2.57 14.11 7.12
CA LEU A 82 -3.23 12.81 7.25
C LEU A 82 -2.74 12.11 8.51
N VAL A 83 -3.68 11.70 9.35
CA VAL A 83 -3.44 10.92 10.56
C VAL A 83 -3.75 9.46 10.25
N VAL A 84 -2.80 8.57 10.44
CA VAL A 84 -2.90 7.15 10.11
C VAL A 84 -2.70 6.34 11.37
N ASP A 85 -3.69 5.52 11.71
CA ASP A 85 -3.61 4.49 12.75
C ASP A 85 -3.18 3.18 12.10
N PHE A 86 -2.03 2.66 12.49
CA PHE A 86 -1.48 1.41 12.01
C PHE A 86 -1.62 0.31 13.05
N LYS A 87 -2.08 -0.85 12.60
CA LYS A 87 -1.82 -2.13 13.26
C LYS A 87 -0.42 -2.60 12.91
N VAL A 88 0.44 -2.72 13.91
CA VAL A 88 1.80 -3.23 13.76
C VAL A 88 1.85 -4.69 14.19
N LEU A 89 2.46 -5.53 13.37
CA LEU A 89 2.82 -6.90 13.72
C LEU A 89 4.33 -7.06 13.65
N MET A 90 4.93 -7.62 14.70
CA MET A 90 6.34 -7.94 14.76
C MET A 90 6.55 -9.43 14.51
N TYR A 91 7.55 -9.74 13.70
CA TYR A 91 7.94 -11.08 13.34
C TYR A 91 9.38 -11.32 13.76
N GLU A 92 9.62 -12.44 14.43
CA GLU A 92 10.95 -13.01 14.66
C GLU A 92 10.96 -14.42 14.08
N ASP A 93 11.89 -14.69 13.17
CA ASP A 93 11.99 -15.96 12.43
C ASP A 93 10.64 -16.40 11.82
N GLU A 94 9.97 -15.44 11.18
CA GLU A 94 8.66 -15.60 10.51
C GLU A 94 7.47 -15.85 11.45
N ILE A 95 7.68 -15.84 12.77
CA ILE A 95 6.65 -16.03 13.79
C ILE A 95 6.23 -14.67 14.35
N ILE A 96 4.92 -14.41 14.43
CA ILE A 96 4.41 -13.20 15.09
C ILE A 96 4.72 -13.27 16.58
N THR A 97 5.53 -12.33 17.06
CA THR A 97 5.92 -12.24 18.47
C THR A 97 5.20 -11.13 19.22
N ASP A 98 4.79 -10.07 18.54
CA ASP A 98 4.07 -8.96 19.15
C ASP A 98 3.09 -8.28 18.18
N SER A 99 2.09 -7.60 18.74
CA SER A 99 1.12 -6.80 18.01
C SER A 99 0.62 -5.61 18.82
N TYR A 100 0.81 -4.42 18.26
CA TYR A 100 0.41 -3.15 18.87
C TYR A 100 -0.08 -2.15 17.83
N ASN A 101 -0.53 -0.98 18.28
CA ASN A 101 -1.02 0.08 17.40
C ASN A 101 -0.09 1.30 17.48
N GLU A 102 0.11 1.97 16.36
CA GLU A 102 0.89 3.20 16.29
C GLU A 102 0.19 4.24 15.42
N ILE A 103 0.23 5.50 15.85
CA ILE A 103 -0.39 6.61 15.11
C ILE A 103 0.72 7.46 14.49
N TYR A 104 0.56 7.83 13.22
CA TYR A 104 1.47 8.70 12.50
C TYR A 104 0.73 9.85 11.84
N VAL A 105 1.35 11.04 11.87
CA VAL A 105 0.86 12.25 11.22
C VAL A 105 1.76 12.56 10.02
N PHE A 106 1.21 12.43 8.83
CA PHE A 106 1.84 12.78 7.57
C PHE A 106 1.46 14.22 7.22
N SER A 107 2.42 15.14 7.24
CA SER A 107 2.19 16.55 6.94
C SER A 107 2.61 16.89 5.52
N TYR A 108 1.74 17.61 4.81
CA TYR A 108 1.94 18.01 3.44
C TYR A 108 1.92 19.52 3.30
N ASN A 109 2.70 20.04 2.35
CA ASN A 109 2.61 21.44 1.98
C ASN A 109 1.39 21.72 1.09
N ASN A 110 1.18 23.00 0.76
CA ASN A 110 0.08 23.43 -0.11
C ASN A 110 0.15 22.85 -1.54
N SER A 111 1.32 22.38 -1.99
CA SER A 111 1.50 21.68 -3.26
C SER A 111 1.28 20.15 -3.15
N LYS A 112 0.80 19.68 -1.99
CA LYS A 112 0.59 18.27 -1.65
C LYS A 112 1.85 17.41 -1.70
N LYS A 113 3.02 18.01 -1.47
CA LYS A 113 4.28 17.28 -1.30
C LYS A 113 4.46 16.96 0.18
N LEU A 114 4.84 15.72 0.49
CA LEU A 114 5.12 15.28 1.86
C LEU A 114 6.32 16.07 2.41
N GLU A 115 6.14 16.72 3.56
CA GLU A 115 7.19 17.50 4.23
C GLU A 115 7.83 16.75 5.38
N LYS A 116 7.01 16.11 6.22
CA LYS A 116 7.47 15.40 7.42
C LYS A 116 6.47 14.33 7.85
N ILE A 117 6.96 13.36 8.60
CA ILE A 117 6.11 12.39 9.29
C ILE A 117 6.41 12.49 10.78
N VAL A 118 5.38 12.56 11.62
CA VAL A 118 5.53 12.57 13.08
C VAL A 118 4.84 11.34 13.64
N LYS A 119 5.56 10.51 14.39
CA LYS A 119 4.95 9.45 15.19
C LYS A 119 4.29 10.07 16.41
N ASP A 120 3.07 9.65 16.73
CA ASP A 120 2.37 10.11 17.92
C ASP A 120 3.23 9.84 19.17
N SER A 121 3.15 10.74 20.15
CA SER A 121 4.04 10.82 21.33
C SER A 121 5.50 11.22 21.10
N GLU A 122 5.96 11.46 19.87
CA GLU A 122 7.31 11.94 19.56
C GLU A 122 7.33 13.39 19.04
N SER A 123 8.39 14.14 19.37
CA SER A 123 8.65 15.48 18.82
C SER A 123 9.81 15.44 17.83
N GLY A 124 9.51 15.28 16.54
CA GLY A 124 10.55 15.24 15.50
C GLY A 124 10.04 14.66 14.19
N ASP A 125 10.79 14.87 13.12
CA ASP A 125 10.52 14.17 11.86
C ASP A 125 11.02 12.73 11.99
N PHE A 126 10.08 11.79 12.02
CA PHE A 126 10.33 10.35 12.07
C PHE A 126 11.32 9.93 11.00
N LEU A 127 11.20 10.46 9.77
CA LEU A 127 12.06 10.11 8.64
C LEU A 127 13.54 10.48 8.84
N ALA A 128 13.86 11.41 9.74
CA ALA A 128 15.21 11.86 9.98
C ALA A 128 16.07 10.83 10.73
N THR A 129 15.44 9.93 11.50
CA THR A 129 16.13 8.95 12.35
C THR A 129 16.07 7.52 11.81
N GLN A 130 15.32 7.28 10.72
CA GLN A 130 15.12 5.94 10.16
C GLN A 130 16.25 5.50 9.22
N MET A 131 16.43 4.18 9.14
CA MET A 131 17.25 3.55 8.10
C MET A 131 16.68 3.84 6.69
N PRO A 132 17.53 3.82 5.63
CA PRO A 132 17.11 4.18 4.28
C PRO A 132 15.86 3.47 3.78
N ASN A 133 15.76 2.14 3.97
CA ASN A 133 14.62 1.35 3.51
C ASN A 133 13.32 1.74 4.23
N THR A 134 13.36 1.88 5.56
CA THR A 134 12.20 2.33 6.35
C THR A 134 11.77 3.74 5.94
N ARG A 135 12.73 4.63 5.72
CA ARG A 135 12.47 6.01 5.28
C ARG A 135 11.78 6.04 3.92
N GLU A 136 12.24 5.22 2.98
CA GLU A 136 11.65 5.11 1.64
C GLU A 136 10.24 4.51 1.69
N ALA A 137 10.04 3.45 2.47
CA ALA A 137 8.75 2.78 2.59
C ALA A 137 7.66 3.70 3.17
N PHE A 138 7.97 4.44 4.24
CA PHE A 138 7.05 5.42 4.81
C PHE A 138 6.81 6.63 3.90
N ARG A 139 7.83 7.10 3.18
CA ARG A 139 7.67 8.19 2.21
C ARG A 139 6.75 7.77 1.06
N SER A 140 7.00 6.59 0.49
CA SER A 140 6.22 6.03 -0.62
C SER A 140 4.75 5.85 -0.22
N PHE A 141 4.52 5.30 0.97
CA PHE A 141 3.17 5.19 1.55
C PHE A 141 2.48 6.56 1.65
N GLY A 142 3.14 7.57 2.24
CA GLY A 142 2.57 8.91 2.37
C GLY A 142 2.25 9.57 1.01
N GLU A 143 3.17 9.47 0.05
CA GLU A 143 2.93 9.99 -1.31
C GLU A 143 1.74 9.30 -1.99
N ASN A 144 1.58 7.98 -1.78
CA ASN A 144 0.44 7.22 -2.28
C ASN A 144 -0.89 7.63 -1.64
N LEU A 145 -0.92 7.98 -0.35
CA LEU A 145 -2.14 8.45 0.31
C LEU A 145 -2.74 9.66 -0.42
N ILE A 146 -1.91 10.61 -0.83
CA ILE A 146 -2.37 11.80 -1.56
C ILE A 146 -2.74 11.48 -3.02
N ASN A 147 -2.01 10.58 -3.67
CA ASN A 147 -2.32 10.16 -5.03
C ASN A 147 -3.66 9.41 -5.08
N SER A 148 -3.98 8.61 -4.06
CA SER A 148 -5.28 7.94 -3.92
C SER A 148 -6.46 8.93 -3.85
N GLU A 149 -6.24 10.14 -3.31
CA GLU A 149 -7.24 11.21 -3.34
C GLU A 149 -7.36 11.90 -4.70
N LYS A 150 -6.24 12.08 -5.41
CA LYS A 150 -6.25 12.63 -6.79
C LYS A 150 -6.95 11.71 -7.77
N VAL A 151 -6.86 10.39 -7.56
CA VAL A 151 -7.53 9.38 -8.40
C VAL A 151 -9.06 9.48 -8.32
N LYS A 152 -9.65 10.11 -7.28
CA LYS A 152 -11.10 10.41 -7.25
C LYS A 152 -11.52 11.52 -8.23
N THR A 153 -10.59 12.28 -8.82
CA THR A 153 -10.90 13.46 -9.67
C THR A 153 -10.28 13.46 -11.07
N SER A 154 -9.51 12.44 -11.47
CA SER A 154 -9.09 12.26 -12.86
C SER A 154 -9.22 10.80 -13.29
N ALA A 155 -10.43 10.42 -13.68
CA ALA A 155 -10.70 9.17 -14.36
C ALA A 155 -10.11 9.22 -15.78
N ASN A 156 -8.85 8.82 -15.91
CA ASN A 156 -8.50 7.86 -16.96
C ASN A 156 -8.40 6.51 -16.26
N ASP A 157 -9.56 5.96 -15.91
CA ASP A 157 -9.66 4.61 -15.39
C ASP A 157 -9.22 3.66 -16.50
N PHE A 158 -8.24 2.81 -16.20
CA PHE A 158 -7.94 1.65 -17.03
C PHE A 158 -9.17 0.75 -17.03
N VAL A 159 -9.89 0.73 -18.15
CA VAL A 159 -11.08 -0.11 -18.32
C VAL A 159 -10.62 -1.47 -18.83
N PHE A 160 -10.61 -2.47 -17.96
CA PHE A 160 -10.51 -3.86 -18.37
C PHE A 160 -11.83 -4.25 -19.05
N GLU A 161 -11.82 -4.46 -20.36
CA GLU A 161 -12.93 -5.13 -21.05
C GLU A 161 -13.03 -6.58 -20.53
N SER A 162 -14.16 -6.94 -19.93
CA SER A 162 -14.31 -8.24 -19.26
C SER A 162 -14.59 -9.36 -20.25
N ILE A 163 -13.71 -10.37 -20.27
CA ILE A 163 -14.14 -11.72 -20.63
C ILE A 163 -14.97 -12.25 -19.43
N LYS A 164 -16.03 -13.01 -19.70
CA LYS A 164 -16.83 -13.66 -18.66
C LYS A 164 -16.30 -15.08 -18.48
N LEU A 165 -16.13 -15.49 -17.22
CA LEU A 165 -15.92 -16.90 -16.89
C LEU A 165 -17.15 -17.73 -17.29
N PRO A 166 -16.98 -19.03 -17.62
CA PRO A 166 -15.74 -19.80 -17.54
C PRO A 166 -14.79 -19.57 -18.73
N TYR A 167 -13.49 -19.52 -18.43
CA TYR A 167 -12.43 -19.46 -19.45
C TYR A 167 -11.90 -20.86 -19.75
N HIS A 168 -12.05 -21.30 -21.00
CA HIS A 168 -11.67 -22.64 -21.46
C HIS A 168 -10.99 -22.61 -22.84
N LYS A 169 -10.62 -21.42 -23.33
CA LYS A 169 -10.00 -21.25 -24.65
C LYS A 169 -8.50 -21.42 -24.51
N LYS A 170 -7.91 -22.23 -25.40
CA LYS A 170 -6.46 -22.19 -25.63
C LYS A 170 -6.12 -20.90 -26.37
N ILE A 171 -5.03 -20.24 -25.97
CA ILE A 171 -4.59 -19.02 -26.64
C ILE A 171 -3.92 -19.40 -27.96
N ASP A 172 -4.41 -18.83 -29.07
CA ASP A 172 -3.69 -18.85 -30.34
C ASP A 172 -2.84 -17.59 -30.44
N ILE A 173 -1.54 -17.73 -30.24
CA ILE A 173 -0.59 -16.60 -30.24
C ILE A 173 -0.51 -15.86 -31.58
N ASN A 174 -0.89 -16.49 -32.68
CA ASN A 174 -0.79 -15.87 -34.00
C ASN A 174 -2.00 -14.99 -34.31
N GLU A 175 -3.14 -15.25 -33.67
CA GLU A 175 -4.41 -14.58 -33.95
C GLU A 175 -4.88 -13.69 -32.78
N ILE A 176 -4.18 -13.70 -31.65
CA ILE A 176 -4.61 -12.97 -30.47
C ILE A 176 -4.29 -11.47 -30.55
N LEU A 177 -5.29 -10.67 -30.17
CA LEU A 177 -5.14 -9.23 -29.98
C LEU A 177 -4.76 -8.95 -28.53
N TYR A 178 -3.58 -8.37 -28.35
CA TYR A 178 -3.10 -7.94 -27.04
C TYR A 178 -3.52 -6.51 -26.74
N ASN A 179 -3.91 -6.26 -25.49
CA ASN A 179 -3.91 -4.92 -24.94
C ASN A 179 -2.48 -4.54 -24.52
N THR A 180 -2.22 -3.26 -24.36
CA THR A 180 -0.94 -2.73 -23.88
C THR A 180 -1.15 -1.71 -22.78
N MET A 181 -0.26 -1.70 -21.79
CA MET A 181 -0.26 -0.68 -20.74
C MET A 181 1.15 -0.40 -20.22
N ALA A 182 1.36 0.81 -19.72
CA ALA A 182 2.60 1.16 -19.02
C ALA A 182 2.76 0.31 -17.75
N THR A 183 3.95 -0.19 -17.49
CA THR A 183 4.25 -0.99 -16.29
C THR A 183 4.07 -0.19 -15.01
N SER A 184 4.25 1.13 -15.08
CA SER A 184 3.99 2.06 -13.97
C SER A 184 2.50 2.23 -13.63
N ALA A 185 1.59 1.75 -14.48
CA ALA A 185 0.14 1.85 -14.22
C ALA A 185 -0.33 0.92 -13.09
N ILE A 186 0.41 -0.15 -12.82
CA ILE A 186 0.12 -1.14 -11.78
C ILE A 186 1.40 -1.47 -11.01
N ILE A 187 1.37 -1.32 -9.70
CA ILE A 187 2.49 -1.64 -8.82
C ILE A 187 2.80 -3.14 -8.89
N GLY A 188 4.07 -3.48 -9.09
CA GLY A 188 4.56 -4.85 -9.23
C GLY A 188 4.48 -5.42 -10.66
N LEU A 189 3.87 -4.70 -11.61
CA LEU A 189 3.73 -5.19 -12.98
C LEU A 189 5.06 -5.22 -13.75
N SER A 190 6.02 -4.36 -13.37
CA SER A 190 7.36 -4.32 -13.95
C SER A 190 8.14 -5.63 -13.81
N GLU A 191 7.82 -6.46 -12.81
CA GLU A 191 8.44 -7.79 -12.62
C GLU A 191 8.16 -8.74 -13.80
N PHE A 192 7.07 -8.51 -14.54
CA PHE A 192 6.65 -9.35 -15.66
C PHE A 192 6.99 -8.72 -17.02
N ALA A 193 7.54 -7.51 -17.03
CA ALA A 193 7.75 -6.72 -18.24
C ALA A 193 9.10 -6.96 -18.91
N CYS A 194 9.96 -7.82 -18.34
CA CYS A 194 11.25 -8.15 -18.92
C CYS A 194 12.17 -6.92 -19.16
N GLY A 195 12.02 -5.87 -18.34
CA GLY A 195 12.76 -4.62 -18.47
C GLY A 195 12.12 -3.56 -19.37
N GLU A 196 10.98 -3.87 -20.00
CA GLU A 196 10.25 -2.94 -20.86
C GLU A 196 9.37 -1.95 -20.06
N GLU A 197 9.14 -0.77 -20.63
CA GLU A 197 8.27 0.25 -20.02
C GLU A 197 6.78 -0.06 -20.20
N ASN A 198 6.43 -0.88 -21.19
CA ASN A 198 5.07 -1.28 -21.51
C ASN A 198 4.95 -2.79 -21.56
N ILE A 199 3.79 -3.31 -21.16
CA ILE A 199 3.52 -4.74 -21.13
C ILE A 199 2.27 -5.07 -21.94
N ARG A 200 2.32 -6.23 -22.60
CA ARG A 200 1.20 -6.80 -23.35
C ARG A 200 0.36 -7.67 -22.42
N TYR A 201 -0.96 -7.68 -22.60
CA TYR A 201 -1.83 -8.50 -21.78
C TYR A 201 -3.16 -8.85 -22.45
N ILE A 202 -3.82 -9.88 -21.93
CA ILE A 202 -5.18 -10.30 -22.31
C ILE A 202 -6.06 -10.21 -21.08
N ASN A 203 -7.26 -9.63 -21.20
CA ASN A 203 -8.21 -9.56 -20.10
C ASN A 203 -8.93 -10.89 -19.93
N LEU A 204 -9.10 -11.37 -18.69
CA LEU A 204 -9.86 -12.59 -18.42
C LEU A 204 -11.12 -12.37 -17.61
N GLU A 205 -11.06 -11.62 -16.52
CA GLU A 205 -12.26 -11.35 -15.71
C GLU A 205 -12.06 -10.11 -14.85
N ARG A 206 -13.16 -9.41 -14.61
CA ARG A 206 -13.30 -8.43 -13.54
C ARG A 206 -14.35 -8.92 -12.57
N SER A 207 -13.93 -9.35 -11.38
CA SER A 207 -14.83 -9.34 -10.21
C SER A 207 -14.92 -7.91 -9.67
N LYS A 208 -15.87 -7.61 -8.77
CA LYS A 208 -16.10 -6.23 -8.27
C LYS A 208 -14.81 -5.49 -7.88
N ASN A 209 -13.83 -6.21 -7.31
CA ASN A 209 -12.59 -5.62 -6.76
C ASN A 209 -11.29 -6.25 -7.27
N ILE A 210 -11.34 -7.28 -8.13
CA ILE A 210 -10.15 -7.99 -8.64
C ILE A 210 -10.25 -8.10 -10.15
N ASN A 211 -9.19 -7.69 -10.84
CA ASN A 211 -9.01 -7.91 -12.27
C ASN A 211 -8.03 -9.07 -12.46
N LEU A 212 -8.31 -9.91 -13.44
CA LEU A 212 -7.44 -10.99 -13.90
C LEU A 212 -6.97 -10.69 -15.31
N ILE A 213 -5.67 -10.70 -15.50
CA ILE A 213 -5.05 -10.57 -16.82
C ILE A 213 -4.08 -11.72 -17.06
N LEU A 214 -3.89 -12.07 -18.33
CA LEU A 214 -2.82 -12.94 -18.77
C LEU A 214 -1.71 -12.09 -19.36
N ILE A 215 -0.49 -12.37 -18.95
CA ILE A 215 0.70 -11.69 -19.45
C ILE A 215 1.58 -12.72 -20.16
N PRO A 216 1.91 -12.52 -21.45
CA PRO A 216 2.96 -13.27 -22.10
C PRO A 216 4.30 -12.88 -21.48
N MET A 217 5.10 -13.87 -21.08
CA MET A 217 6.47 -13.63 -20.66
C MET A 217 7.35 -13.58 -21.91
N ASP A 218 7.76 -12.37 -22.28
CA ASP A 218 8.47 -12.10 -23.55
C ASP A 218 10.00 -12.28 -23.44
N CYS A 219 10.48 -12.74 -22.29
CA CYS A 219 11.90 -13.01 -22.02
C CYS A 219 12.14 -14.42 -21.51
N GLY A 220 13.38 -14.87 -21.70
CA GLY A 220 13.83 -16.24 -21.40
C GLY A 220 13.77 -17.16 -22.61
N ASP A 221 14.20 -18.40 -22.41
CA ASP A 221 14.38 -19.37 -23.50
C ASP A 221 13.09 -20.14 -23.88
N SER A 222 11.92 -19.66 -23.47
CA SER A 222 10.63 -20.27 -23.81
C SER A 222 9.93 -19.48 -24.91
N GLN A 223 9.60 -20.14 -26.03
CA GLN A 223 8.89 -19.51 -27.15
C GLN A 223 7.45 -19.11 -26.79
N TYR A 224 6.87 -19.71 -25.75
CA TYR A 224 5.47 -19.53 -25.40
C TYR A 224 5.25 -19.71 -23.89
N ARG A 225 4.90 -18.63 -23.18
CA ARG A 225 4.65 -18.67 -21.74
C ARG A 225 3.69 -17.58 -21.29
N PHE A 226 2.70 -17.94 -20.51
CA PHE A 226 1.69 -17.05 -19.95
C PHE A 226 1.56 -17.20 -18.44
N TYR A 227 1.53 -16.05 -17.79
CA TYR A 227 1.20 -15.93 -16.38
C TYR A 227 -0.18 -15.31 -16.21
N LEU A 228 -0.99 -15.93 -15.35
CA LEU A 228 -2.21 -15.33 -14.83
C LEU A 228 -1.82 -14.39 -13.68
N ILE A 229 -2.17 -13.12 -13.82
CA ILE A 229 -1.92 -12.08 -12.83
C ILE A 229 -3.24 -11.62 -12.26
N SER A 230 -3.31 -11.58 -10.94
CA SER A 230 -4.41 -10.97 -10.20
C SER A 230 -4.04 -9.58 -9.73
N ILE A 231 -4.92 -8.62 -10.00
CA ILE A 231 -4.72 -7.20 -9.70
C ILE A 231 -5.87 -6.71 -8.86
N ALA A 232 -5.56 -6.10 -7.72
CA ALA A 232 -6.53 -5.37 -6.92
C ALA A 232 -5.93 -4.01 -6.58
N ASN A 233 -6.76 -2.95 -6.64
CA ASN A 233 -6.36 -1.59 -6.30
C ASN A 233 -5.07 -1.09 -7.01
N LYS A 234 -4.92 -1.41 -8.30
CA LYS A 234 -3.72 -1.07 -9.10
C LYS A 234 -2.41 -1.69 -8.59
N SER A 235 -2.48 -2.81 -7.88
CA SER A 235 -1.30 -3.58 -7.48
C SER A 235 -1.47 -5.04 -7.87
N VAL A 236 -0.38 -5.68 -8.27
CA VAL A 236 -0.31 -7.14 -8.43
C VAL A 236 -0.44 -7.78 -7.05
N ILE A 237 -1.41 -8.69 -6.89
CA ILE A 237 -1.66 -9.40 -5.63
C ILE A 237 -1.03 -10.79 -5.64
N SER A 238 -1.17 -11.49 -6.75
CA SER A 238 -0.60 -12.81 -6.94
C SER A 238 -0.48 -13.14 -8.43
N ASN A 239 0.39 -14.08 -8.73
CA ASN A 239 0.63 -14.58 -10.08
C ASN A 239 0.67 -16.11 -10.09
N LEU A 240 0.39 -16.71 -11.25
CA LEU A 240 0.50 -18.14 -11.46
C LEU A 240 0.92 -18.42 -12.91
N TYR A 241 1.89 -19.30 -13.11
CA TYR A 241 2.19 -19.84 -14.43
C TYR A 241 1.06 -20.80 -14.86
N VAL A 242 0.41 -20.51 -15.98
CA VAL A 242 -0.84 -21.21 -16.36
C VAL A 242 -0.83 -21.80 -17.77
N GLU A 243 0.01 -21.31 -18.68
CA GLU A 243 0.05 -21.85 -20.05
C GLU A 243 1.42 -21.63 -20.69
N GLY A 244 1.95 -22.63 -21.39
CA GLY A 244 3.25 -22.51 -22.04
C GLY A 244 3.80 -23.83 -22.57
N GLU A 245 4.89 -23.73 -23.32
CA GLU A 245 5.72 -24.86 -23.74
C GLU A 245 7.16 -24.64 -23.26
N LEU A 246 7.66 -25.59 -22.46
CA LEU A 246 9.03 -25.57 -21.93
C LEU A 246 9.82 -26.73 -22.53
N PHE A 247 10.98 -26.41 -23.11
CA PHE A 247 11.92 -27.39 -23.65
C PHE A 247 13.09 -27.50 -22.67
N GLU A 248 13.20 -28.64 -22.00
CA GLU A 248 14.36 -28.91 -21.15
C GLU A 248 15.55 -29.31 -22.04
N PRO A 249 16.78 -28.83 -21.77
CA PRO A 249 17.95 -29.15 -22.59
C PRO A 249 18.23 -30.66 -22.69
N GLU A 250 17.77 -31.43 -21.69
CA GLU A 250 17.95 -32.88 -21.60
C GLU A 250 16.80 -33.68 -22.23
N SER A 251 15.69 -33.01 -22.62
CA SER A 251 14.59 -33.67 -23.31
C SER A 251 14.81 -33.65 -24.83
N TYR A 252 14.80 -34.82 -25.46
CA TYR A 252 15.02 -34.98 -26.91
C TYR A 252 13.81 -34.46 -27.73
N GLY A 253 13.52 -33.17 -27.65
CA GLY A 253 12.44 -32.51 -28.38
C GLY A 253 11.04 -32.69 -27.78
N SER A 254 10.91 -33.29 -26.60
CA SER A 254 9.66 -33.32 -25.85
C SER A 254 9.47 -32.04 -25.03
N ALA A 255 8.62 -31.15 -25.52
CA ALA A 255 8.18 -29.99 -24.72
C ALA A 255 7.26 -30.45 -23.57
N GLU A 256 7.50 -29.94 -22.38
CA GLU A 256 6.48 -29.88 -21.33
C GLU A 256 5.42 -28.87 -21.75
N LYS A 257 4.16 -29.30 -21.75
CA LYS A 257 3.02 -28.48 -22.17
C LYS A 257 2.13 -28.19 -20.99
N THR A 258 1.93 -26.92 -20.70
CA THR A 258 1.01 -26.44 -19.66
C THR A 258 -0.16 -25.73 -20.30
N SER A 259 -1.37 -25.99 -19.80
CA SER A 259 -2.60 -25.29 -20.18
C SER A 259 -3.50 -25.13 -18.97
N PHE A 260 -4.49 -24.24 -19.05
CA PHE A 260 -5.39 -24.01 -17.94
C PHE A 260 -6.83 -23.75 -18.35
N THR A 261 -7.72 -23.89 -17.37
CA THR A 261 -9.09 -23.40 -17.43
C THR A 261 -9.43 -22.67 -16.15
N VAL A 262 -10.40 -21.76 -16.21
CA VAL A 262 -10.98 -21.09 -15.05
C VAL A 262 -12.49 -21.30 -15.08
N ASP A 263 -13.05 -21.88 -14.03
CA ASP A 263 -14.49 -22.13 -13.95
C ASP A 263 -15.28 -20.93 -13.37
N GLU A 264 -16.61 -21.03 -13.36
CA GLU A 264 -17.51 -19.99 -12.85
C GLU A 264 -17.33 -19.67 -11.35
N HIS A 265 -16.64 -20.53 -10.60
CA HIS A 265 -16.36 -20.36 -9.17
C HIS A 265 -14.93 -19.85 -8.91
N SER A 266 -14.27 -19.33 -9.95
CA SER A 266 -12.89 -18.85 -9.91
C SER A 266 -11.89 -19.93 -9.47
N ILE A 267 -12.17 -21.19 -9.80
CA ILE A 267 -11.23 -22.30 -9.65
C ILE A 267 -10.42 -22.43 -10.93
N ILE A 268 -9.10 -22.35 -10.79
CA ILE A 268 -8.15 -22.52 -11.87
C ILE A 268 -7.69 -23.98 -11.87
N ASN A 269 -7.83 -24.65 -13.02
CA ASN A 269 -7.28 -25.97 -13.23
C ASN A 269 -6.07 -25.83 -14.15
N VAL A 270 -4.87 -26.18 -13.68
CA VAL A 270 -3.64 -26.19 -14.47
C VAL A 270 -3.27 -27.63 -14.80
N PHE A 271 -3.18 -27.91 -16.10
CA PHE A 271 -2.86 -29.20 -16.66
C PHE A 271 -1.45 -29.14 -17.26
N THR A 272 -0.54 -29.97 -16.73
CA THR A 272 0.81 -30.12 -17.27
C THR A 272 1.01 -31.54 -17.80
N GLU A 273 1.52 -31.65 -19.04
CA GLU A 273 1.92 -32.89 -19.68
C GLU A 273 3.41 -32.83 -20.03
N ASN A 274 4.20 -33.76 -19.51
CA ASN A 274 5.62 -33.91 -19.85
C ASN A 274 5.88 -35.38 -20.20
N LYS A 275 6.51 -35.61 -21.35
CA LYS A 275 6.76 -36.96 -21.90
C LYS A 275 7.89 -37.70 -21.18
N ASP A 276 8.73 -36.98 -20.44
CA ASP A 276 9.86 -37.52 -19.69
C ASP A 276 9.48 -37.93 -18.26
N PHE A 277 8.27 -37.61 -17.80
CA PHE A 277 7.74 -38.21 -16.58
C PHE A 277 7.59 -39.73 -16.79
N LYS A 278 8.25 -40.53 -15.95
CA LYS A 278 8.03 -41.98 -15.88
C LYS A 278 6.51 -42.24 -15.80
N ASN A 279 5.94 -42.82 -16.86
CA ASN A 279 4.52 -43.16 -17.07
C ASN A 279 3.58 -42.11 -17.72
N ASN A 280 4.07 -41.11 -18.49
CA ASN A 280 3.21 -40.12 -19.16
C ASN A 280 2.25 -39.40 -18.18
N HIS A 281 2.73 -39.06 -16.98
CA HIS A 281 1.87 -38.48 -15.95
C HIS A 281 1.38 -37.09 -16.38
N LYS A 282 0.06 -36.97 -16.52
CA LYS A 282 -0.62 -35.68 -16.54
C LYS A 282 -0.77 -35.21 -15.11
N VAL A 283 -0.23 -34.02 -14.81
CA VAL A 283 -0.38 -33.39 -13.50
C VAL A 283 -1.51 -32.38 -13.58
N LEU A 284 -2.52 -32.56 -12.75
CA LEU A 284 -3.58 -31.58 -12.53
C LEU A 284 -3.34 -30.90 -11.18
N LYS A 285 -3.11 -29.59 -11.20
CA LYS A 285 -3.12 -28.75 -10.01
C LYS A 285 -4.34 -27.84 -10.02
N LYS A 286 -4.95 -27.65 -8.86
CA LYS A 286 -6.12 -26.80 -8.70
C LYS A 286 -5.81 -25.64 -7.79
N TYR A 287 -6.28 -24.46 -8.17
CA TYR A 287 -6.10 -23.25 -7.40
C TYR A 287 -7.43 -22.53 -7.23
N LYS A 288 -7.59 -21.80 -6.13
CA LYS A 288 -8.72 -20.92 -5.89
C LYS A 288 -8.25 -19.48 -5.85
N ILE A 289 -8.94 -18.62 -6.57
CA ILE A 289 -8.79 -17.17 -6.44
C ILE A 289 -9.64 -16.72 -5.25
N THR A 290 -9.01 -16.13 -4.24
CA THR A 290 -9.74 -15.61 -3.07
C THR A 290 -10.40 -14.26 -3.40
N ASN A 291 -11.34 -13.84 -2.56
CA ASN A 291 -11.93 -12.50 -2.62
C ASN A 291 -10.95 -11.34 -2.38
N LYS A 292 -9.71 -11.65 -1.97
CA LYS A 292 -8.60 -10.71 -1.85
C LYS A 292 -7.68 -10.70 -3.08
N GLY A 293 -7.90 -11.60 -4.04
CA GLY A 293 -7.08 -11.76 -5.23
C GLY A 293 -5.90 -12.72 -5.07
N GLN A 294 -5.78 -13.43 -3.95
CA GLN A 294 -4.72 -14.43 -3.79
C GLN A 294 -5.06 -15.71 -4.56
N ILE A 295 -4.09 -16.28 -5.27
CA ILE A 295 -4.20 -17.59 -5.92
C ILE A 295 -3.58 -18.63 -4.99
N LEU A 296 -4.40 -19.52 -4.44
CA LEU A 296 -3.98 -20.53 -3.46
C LEU A 296 -4.19 -21.95 -4.01
N GLU A 297 -3.18 -22.80 -3.90
CA GLU A 297 -3.28 -24.22 -4.29
C GLU A 297 -4.22 -24.98 -3.34
N ILE A 298 -5.13 -25.77 -3.93
CA ILE A 298 -6.05 -26.64 -3.20
C ILE A 298 -5.37 -28.00 -3.05
N LYS A 299 -4.91 -28.29 -1.82
CA LYS A 299 -4.37 -29.61 -1.47
C LYS A 299 -5.52 -30.54 -1.08
N TYR A 300 -5.49 -31.77 -1.60
CA TYR A 300 -6.42 -32.85 -1.27
C TYR A 300 -5.79 -33.81 -0.27
#